data_AF-A0AAP9HJ99-F1
#
_entry.id   AF-A0AAP9HJ99-F1
#
_cell.length_a   1.000
_cell.length_b   1.000
_cell.length_c   1.000
_cell.angle_alpha   90.00
_cell.angle_beta   90.00
_cell.angle_gamma   90.00
#
_symmetry.space_group_name_H-M   'P 1'
#
loop_
_entity.id
_entity.type
_entity.pdbx_description
1 polymer ?
#
loop_
_entity_poly.entity_id
_entity_poly.type
_entity_poly.pdbx_seq_one_letter_code
_entity_poly.pdbx_strand_id
1 'polypeptide(L)'
;MNDNVAWFKQAKYGMMIHWGLYSLLAGEYRGESSSAYAEWIQSKFQIPNAEYGNLATAFNPLYFDAKKIVALAKQCGMQYLVVTTKHHDGFAMYRSKVDAYNVYDATPFHRDIIGELAEACQKAGLKFGLYYSQDLDWHDPNGGGYKSNDVETAGTTWDNSWDFPDEDQKNFDLCFDNKILPQIKEIMSNYGDIATAWFDVPMTLAEAQSQTIYDTVRELQPNCLINSRLGNGKYDFVSLGDNEIPKNKEDMNKTDVDYNEITGFKPSPLGLYETAGTINDSWGFSYHDQNWKTPRTLYRYKQHLNDFGINYLLNVGLDPLGRVPMMAEENLLAAKALEDEANR
;
A
#
# COMPACT_ATOMS: atom_id res chain seq x y z
N MET A 1 4.24 -5.64 -27.41
CA MET A 1 5.20 -5.15 -26.39
C MET A 1 4.37 -4.69 -25.21
N ASN A 2 4.82 -4.87 -23.96
CA ASN A 2 4.10 -4.31 -22.81
C ASN A 2 4.41 -2.82 -22.73
N ASP A 3 3.49 -1.99 -23.24
CA ASP A 3 3.64 -0.54 -23.29
C ASP A 3 3.71 0.10 -21.88
N ASN A 4 3.29 -0.62 -20.83
CA ASN A 4 3.40 -0.14 -19.45
C ASN A 4 4.86 0.00 -18.99
N VAL A 5 5.82 -0.73 -19.56
CA VAL A 5 7.25 -0.55 -19.22
C VAL A 5 7.72 0.85 -19.62
N ALA A 6 7.40 1.29 -20.85
CA ALA A 6 7.77 2.62 -21.33
C ALA A 6 7.01 3.71 -20.56
N TRP A 7 5.71 3.50 -20.30
CA TRP A 7 4.92 4.38 -19.46
C TRP A 7 5.51 4.51 -18.05
N PHE A 8 5.86 3.43 -17.37
CA PHE A 8 6.36 3.50 -16.00
C PHE A 8 7.68 4.27 -15.91
N LYS A 9 8.57 4.14 -16.90
CA LYS A 9 9.82 4.93 -16.96
C LYS A 9 9.61 6.44 -17.02
N GLN A 10 8.49 6.89 -17.57
CA GLN A 10 8.18 8.32 -17.70
C GLN A 10 7.12 8.80 -16.69
N ALA A 11 6.49 7.88 -15.94
CA ALA A 11 5.36 8.20 -15.08
C ALA A 11 5.72 9.24 -14.01
N LYS A 12 6.93 9.10 -13.44
CA LYS A 12 7.57 9.99 -12.45
C LYS A 12 6.84 10.13 -11.12
N TYR A 13 5.51 10.18 -11.10
CA TYR A 13 4.75 10.55 -9.91
C TYR A 13 3.42 9.82 -9.82
N GLY A 14 3.13 9.29 -8.64
CA GLY A 14 1.88 8.59 -8.32
C GLY A 14 1.35 8.94 -6.92
N MET A 15 0.06 8.72 -6.72
CA MET A 15 -0.60 8.80 -5.41
C MET A 15 -0.69 7.42 -4.79
N MET A 16 -0.35 7.26 -3.52
CA MET A 16 -0.72 6.08 -2.73
C MET A 16 -1.83 6.42 -1.74
N ILE A 17 -2.70 5.46 -1.45
CA ILE A 17 -3.76 5.60 -0.45
C ILE A 17 -3.68 4.45 0.56
N HIS A 18 -3.45 4.81 1.82
CA HIS A 18 -3.73 3.95 2.97
C HIS A 18 -5.06 4.33 3.60
N TRP A 19 -5.98 3.38 3.64
CA TRP A 19 -7.25 3.54 4.32
C TRP A 19 -7.82 2.20 4.76
N GLY A 20 -8.47 2.19 5.93
CA GLY A 20 -8.98 0.97 6.58
C GLY A 20 -9.52 1.27 7.97
N LEU A 21 -9.83 0.22 8.74
CA LEU A 21 -10.40 0.38 10.08
C LEU A 21 -9.48 1.16 11.03
N TYR A 22 -8.16 0.96 10.91
CA TYR A 22 -7.14 1.72 11.64
C TYR A 22 -7.29 3.23 11.50
N SER A 23 -7.85 3.70 10.38
CA SER A 23 -8.04 5.14 10.13
C SER A 23 -9.10 5.75 11.06
N LEU A 24 -10.02 4.94 11.61
CA LEU A 24 -11.00 5.38 12.61
C LEU A 24 -10.36 5.60 13.99
N LEU A 25 -9.35 4.79 14.34
CA LEU A 25 -8.57 4.98 15.57
C LEU A 25 -7.60 6.16 15.47
N ALA A 26 -7.22 6.54 14.24
CA ALA A 26 -6.45 7.75 13.96
C ALA A 26 -5.15 7.86 14.77
N GLY A 27 -4.45 6.73 14.97
CA GLY A 27 -3.19 6.68 15.72
C GLY A 27 -3.34 6.69 17.24
N GLU A 28 -4.55 6.57 17.80
CA GLU A 28 -4.75 6.51 19.25
C GLU A 28 -5.65 5.35 19.66
N TYR A 29 -5.26 4.69 20.76
CA TYR A 29 -6.07 3.67 21.39
C TYR A 29 -6.00 3.82 22.91
N ARG A 30 -7.16 4.02 23.54
CA ARG A 30 -7.32 4.14 25.01
C ARG A 30 -6.41 5.21 25.66
N GLY A 31 -6.18 6.33 24.95
CA GLY A 31 -5.35 7.45 25.42
C GLY A 31 -3.85 7.25 25.22
N GLU A 32 -3.44 6.20 24.51
CA GLU A 32 -2.05 5.92 24.15
C GLU A 32 -1.84 6.04 22.63
N SER A 33 -0.65 6.53 22.25
CA SER A 33 -0.26 6.73 20.86
C SER A 33 0.18 5.43 20.19
N SER A 34 -0.16 5.27 18.90
CA SER A 34 0.52 4.32 18.02
C SER A 34 2.01 4.61 17.91
N SER A 35 2.74 3.74 17.20
CA SER A 35 4.04 4.11 16.64
C SER A 35 3.87 5.19 15.56
N ALA A 36 4.96 5.52 14.85
CA ALA A 36 4.89 6.38 13.67
C ALA A 36 3.89 5.85 12.62
N TYR A 37 3.61 4.55 12.60
CA TYR A 37 2.73 3.90 11.64
C TYR A 37 1.37 3.60 12.28
N ALA A 38 0.39 4.49 12.08
CA ALA A 38 -0.94 4.35 12.68
C ALA A 38 -1.72 3.15 12.15
N GLU A 39 -1.43 2.68 10.94
CA GLU A 39 -2.01 1.46 10.37
C GLU A 39 -1.55 0.17 11.08
N TRP A 40 -0.52 0.25 11.92
CA TRP A 40 -0.03 -0.87 12.75
C TRP A 40 -0.70 -0.97 14.13
N ILE A 41 -1.70 -0.12 14.39
CA ILE A 41 -2.29 0.05 15.72
C ILE A 41 -2.92 -1.22 16.31
N GLN A 42 -3.45 -2.13 15.47
CA GLN A 42 -4.01 -3.39 15.94
C GLN A 42 -2.91 -4.26 16.57
N SER A 43 -1.77 -4.43 15.90
CA SER A 43 -0.60 -5.12 16.46
C SER A 43 -0.01 -4.36 17.64
N LYS A 44 0.13 -3.03 17.54
CA LYS A 44 0.74 -2.21 18.59
C LYS A 44 0.09 -2.40 19.97
N PHE A 45 -1.23 -2.54 20.00
CA PHE A 45 -1.99 -2.69 21.24
C PHE A 45 -2.62 -4.07 21.40
N GLN A 46 -2.26 -5.02 20.52
CA GLN A 46 -2.80 -6.38 20.51
C GLN A 46 -4.33 -6.40 20.62
N ILE A 47 -4.98 -5.54 19.82
CA ILE A 47 -6.42 -5.32 19.89
C ILE A 47 -7.11 -6.59 19.36
N PRO A 48 -7.92 -7.28 20.18
CA PRO A 48 -8.57 -8.52 19.75
C PRO A 48 -9.42 -8.31 18.49
N ASN A 49 -9.43 -9.28 17.59
CA ASN A 49 -10.18 -9.25 16.34
C ASN A 49 -11.67 -8.89 16.53
N ALA A 50 -12.27 -9.34 17.64
CA ALA A 50 -13.65 -9.00 17.98
C ALA A 50 -13.85 -7.50 18.29
N GLU A 51 -12.90 -6.86 18.98
CA GLU A 51 -12.96 -5.43 19.28
C GLU A 51 -12.58 -4.58 18.06
N TYR A 52 -11.47 -4.93 17.40
CA TYR A 52 -10.98 -4.20 16.23
C TYR A 52 -11.97 -4.31 15.07
N GLY A 53 -12.50 -5.50 14.77
CA GLY A 53 -13.49 -5.70 13.72
C GLY A 53 -14.80 -4.94 13.95
N ASN A 54 -15.16 -4.66 15.21
CA ASN A 54 -16.35 -3.87 15.53
C ASN A 54 -16.24 -2.41 15.06
N LEU A 55 -15.03 -1.90 14.77
CA LEU A 55 -14.84 -0.60 14.12
C LEU A 55 -15.56 -0.51 12.76
N ALA A 56 -15.72 -1.63 12.04
CA ALA A 56 -16.46 -1.69 10.79
C ALA A 56 -17.90 -1.16 10.93
N THR A 57 -18.53 -1.38 12.09
CA THR A 57 -19.90 -0.88 12.38
C THR A 57 -19.98 0.64 12.47
N ALA A 58 -18.86 1.32 12.71
CA ALA A 58 -18.74 2.77 12.75
C ALA A 58 -18.17 3.38 11.45
N PHE A 59 -17.73 2.55 10.51
CA PHE A 59 -17.14 3.01 9.26
C PHE A 59 -18.22 3.54 8.32
N ASN A 60 -18.43 4.86 8.34
CA ASN A 60 -19.40 5.56 7.48
C ASN A 60 -18.85 6.88 6.91
N PRO A 61 -17.88 6.84 6.00
CA PRO A 61 -17.18 8.01 5.49
C PRO A 61 -18.03 8.84 4.51
N LEU A 62 -18.90 9.69 5.06
CA LEU A 62 -19.87 10.49 4.30
C LEU A 62 -19.25 11.45 3.28
N TYR A 63 -17.97 11.78 3.41
CA TYR A 63 -17.25 12.70 2.52
C TYR A 63 -16.34 12.00 1.52
N PHE A 64 -16.30 10.67 1.50
CA PHE A 64 -15.55 9.92 0.50
C PHE A 64 -16.05 10.22 -0.91
N ASP A 65 -15.13 10.70 -1.75
CA ASP A 65 -15.39 11.10 -3.13
C ASP A 65 -14.17 10.75 -3.99
N ALA A 66 -14.21 9.56 -4.61
CA ALA A 66 -13.16 9.06 -5.48
C ALA A 66 -12.81 10.04 -6.61
N LYS A 67 -13.80 10.77 -7.15
CA LYS A 67 -13.59 11.74 -8.23
C LYS A 67 -12.76 12.92 -7.75
N LYS A 68 -13.00 13.44 -6.54
CA LYS A 68 -12.19 14.54 -5.98
C LYS A 68 -10.76 14.11 -5.67
N ILE A 69 -10.59 12.92 -5.11
CA ILE A 69 -9.26 12.36 -4.82
C ILE A 69 -8.45 12.21 -6.12
N VAL A 70 -9.04 11.60 -7.15
CA VAL A 70 -8.38 11.43 -8.46
C VAL A 70 -8.14 12.77 -9.15
N ALA A 71 -9.03 13.75 -9.01
CA ALA A 71 -8.83 15.08 -9.54
C ALA A 71 -7.64 15.79 -8.89
N LEU A 72 -7.49 15.68 -7.57
CA LEU A 72 -6.32 16.20 -6.85
C LEU A 72 -5.02 15.56 -7.36
N ALA A 73 -4.98 14.22 -7.46
CA ALA A 73 -3.82 13.50 -8.00
C ALA A 73 -3.44 14.02 -9.39
N LYS A 74 -4.43 14.13 -10.28
CA LYS A 74 -4.23 14.65 -11.64
C LYS A 74 -3.74 16.10 -11.66
N GLN A 75 -4.27 16.96 -10.79
CA GLN A 75 -3.85 18.35 -10.67
C GLN A 75 -2.39 18.46 -10.21
N CYS A 76 -1.94 17.56 -9.33
CA CYS A 76 -0.55 17.45 -8.90
C CYS A 76 0.39 16.80 -9.95
N GLY A 77 -0.12 16.44 -11.13
CA GLY A 77 0.66 15.81 -12.19
C GLY A 77 1.00 14.34 -11.94
N MET A 78 0.29 13.68 -11.01
CA MET A 78 0.42 12.24 -10.80
C MET A 78 -0.23 11.47 -11.96
N GLN A 79 0.43 10.42 -12.43
CA GLN A 79 -0.02 9.62 -13.59
C GLN A 79 -0.71 8.30 -13.19
N TYR A 80 -0.58 7.90 -11.93
CA TYR A 80 -1.19 6.69 -11.40
C TYR A 80 -1.58 6.85 -9.94
N LEU A 81 -2.47 5.94 -9.50
CA LEU A 81 -2.92 5.85 -8.11
C LEU A 81 -2.85 4.39 -7.65
N VAL A 82 -2.20 4.14 -6.51
CA VAL A 82 -2.12 2.82 -5.83
C VAL A 82 -2.93 2.88 -4.54
N VAL A 83 -3.79 1.90 -4.28
CA VAL A 83 -4.64 1.90 -3.08
C VAL A 83 -4.58 0.57 -2.33
N THR A 84 -4.61 0.64 -1.01
CA THR A 84 -4.75 -0.50 -0.10
C THR A 84 -6.07 -1.24 -0.33
N THR A 85 -6.01 -2.39 -1.03
CA THR A 85 -7.17 -3.29 -1.18
C THR A 85 -7.40 -4.13 0.06
N LYS A 86 -6.33 -4.51 0.75
CA LYS A 86 -6.30 -5.17 2.06
C LYS A 86 -4.95 -4.89 2.72
N HIS A 87 -4.95 -4.37 3.94
CA HIS A 87 -3.72 -4.15 4.73
C HIS A 87 -3.42 -5.38 5.61
N HIS A 88 -2.43 -5.26 6.51
CA HIS A 88 -2.07 -6.32 7.47
C HIS A 88 -3.23 -6.71 8.40
N ASP A 89 -4.17 -5.81 8.68
CA ASP A 89 -5.33 -6.09 9.53
C ASP A 89 -6.33 -7.09 8.92
N GLY A 90 -6.13 -7.47 7.65
CA GLY A 90 -6.96 -8.45 6.97
C GLY A 90 -8.30 -7.93 6.46
N PHE A 91 -8.61 -6.64 6.65
CA PHE A 91 -9.88 -6.03 6.23
C PHE A 91 -9.83 -5.60 4.76
N ALA A 92 -10.73 -6.16 3.94
CA ALA A 92 -10.77 -5.84 2.52
C ALA A 92 -11.54 -4.53 2.26
N MET A 93 -10.94 -3.59 1.53
CA MET A 93 -11.53 -2.32 1.11
C MET A 93 -12.35 -2.42 -0.19
N TYR A 94 -12.69 -3.65 -0.59
CA TYR A 94 -13.53 -3.96 -1.75
C TYR A 94 -14.55 -5.03 -1.41
N ARG A 95 -15.53 -5.29 -2.29
CA ARG A 95 -16.50 -6.36 -2.06
C ARG A 95 -15.90 -7.73 -2.37
N SER A 96 -15.18 -8.31 -1.42
CA SER A 96 -14.71 -9.69 -1.50
C SER A 96 -15.88 -10.67 -1.39
N LYS A 97 -15.88 -11.73 -2.20
CA LYS A 97 -16.86 -12.83 -2.08
C LYS A 97 -16.34 -13.96 -1.20
N VAL A 98 -15.02 -14.07 -1.04
CA VAL A 98 -14.40 -15.13 -0.25
C VAL A 98 -14.34 -14.82 1.24
N ASP A 99 -14.39 -13.54 1.63
CA ASP A 99 -14.38 -13.11 3.02
C ASP A 99 -15.37 -11.95 3.24
N ALA A 100 -16.27 -12.11 4.22
CA ALA A 100 -17.26 -11.10 4.60
C ALA A 100 -16.66 -9.97 5.45
N TYR A 101 -15.41 -10.10 5.91
CA TYR A 101 -14.66 -9.06 6.61
C TYR A 101 -14.15 -7.99 5.63
N ASN A 102 -15.10 -7.23 5.08
CA ASN A 102 -14.84 -6.25 4.03
C ASN A 102 -15.73 -5.01 4.15
N VAL A 103 -15.32 -3.91 3.50
CA VAL A 103 -15.99 -2.60 3.57
C VAL A 103 -17.43 -2.65 3.07
N TYR A 104 -17.77 -3.54 2.14
CA TYR A 104 -19.09 -3.64 1.56
C TYR A 104 -20.06 -4.36 2.51
N ASP A 105 -19.67 -5.52 3.04
CA ASP A 105 -20.57 -6.36 3.85
C ASP A 105 -20.59 -5.96 5.34
N ALA A 106 -19.46 -5.51 5.89
CA ALA A 106 -19.32 -5.31 7.34
C ALA A 106 -19.60 -3.87 7.82
N THR A 107 -19.83 -2.91 6.90
CA THR A 107 -19.95 -1.48 7.26
C THR A 107 -21.30 -0.89 6.87
N PRO A 108 -21.80 0.12 7.60
CA PRO A 108 -22.97 0.88 7.18
C PRO A 108 -22.74 1.71 5.91
N PHE A 109 -21.48 1.91 5.48
CA PHE A 109 -21.17 2.60 4.24
C PHE A 109 -21.57 1.81 3.00
N HIS A 110 -21.48 0.47 3.06
CA HIS A 110 -21.98 -0.48 2.05
C HIS A 110 -21.63 -0.12 0.59
N ARG A 111 -20.39 0.28 0.34
CA ARG A 111 -19.87 0.69 -0.97
C ARG A 111 -18.51 0.07 -1.23
N ASP A 112 -18.24 -0.21 -2.50
CA ASP A 112 -16.96 -0.77 -2.95
C ASP A 112 -15.97 0.37 -3.27
N ILE A 113 -15.01 0.62 -2.36
CA ILE A 113 -14.05 1.73 -2.48
C ILE A 113 -13.12 1.54 -3.69
N ILE A 114 -12.65 0.30 -3.90
CA ILE A 114 -11.71 -0.02 -4.98
C ILE A 114 -12.40 0.14 -6.34
N GLY A 115 -13.65 -0.31 -6.46
CA GLY A 115 -14.47 -0.09 -7.66
C GLY A 115 -14.64 1.39 -8.00
N GLU A 116 -14.96 2.23 -7.02
CA GLU A 116 -15.14 3.66 -7.23
C GLU A 116 -13.84 4.39 -7.64
N LEU A 117 -12.71 4.03 -7.03
CA LEU A 117 -11.39 4.59 -7.38
C LEU A 117 -10.93 4.12 -8.77
N ALA A 118 -11.15 2.85 -9.11
CA ALA A 118 -10.86 2.31 -10.44
C ALA A 118 -11.63 3.06 -11.52
N GLU A 119 -12.95 3.24 -11.33
CA GLU A 119 -13.80 3.99 -12.27
C GLU A 119 -13.37 5.47 -12.38
N ALA A 120 -13.04 6.11 -11.25
CA ALA A 120 -12.57 7.49 -11.24
C ALA A 120 -11.23 7.64 -11.99
N CYS A 121 -10.27 6.74 -11.78
CA CYS A 121 -8.98 6.72 -12.48
C CYS A 121 -9.17 6.53 -13.98
N GLN A 122 -10.01 5.56 -14.38
CA GLN A 122 -10.33 5.31 -15.79
C GLN A 122 -10.89 6.56 -16.49
N LYS A 123 -11.87 7.24 -15.87
CA LYS A 123 -12.45 8.48 -16.40
C LYS A 123 -11.45 9.64 -16.46
N ALA A 124 -10.50 9.70 -15.54
CA ALA A 124 -9.49 10.75 -15.50
C ALA A 124 -8.27 10.47 -16.39
N GLY A 125 -8.14 9.25 -16.91
CA GLY A 125 -6.96 8.81 -17.67
C GLY A 125 -5.73 8.55 -16.79
N LEU A 126 -5.92 8.25 -15.51
CA LEU A 126 -4.85 7.80 -14.60
C LEU A 126 -4.76 6.27 -14.64
N LYS A 127 -3.54 5.73 -14.58
CA LYS A 127 -3.35 4.30 -14.37
C LYS A 127 -3.72 3.93 -12.93
N PHE A 128 -4.27 2.72 -12.75
CA PHE A 128 -4.72 2.25 -11.45
C PHE A 128 -3.86 1.08 -10.97
N GLY A 129 -3.50 1.09 -9.70
CA GLY A 129 -2.66 0.09 -9.07
C GLY A 129 -3.23 -0.34 -7.73
N LEU A 130 -2.84 -1.53 -7.29
CA LEU A 130 -3.41 -2.18 -6.12
C LEU A 130 -2.31 -2.57 -5.15
N TYR A 131 -2.44 -2.15 -3.90
CA TYR A 131 -1.67 -2.71 -2.79
C TYR A 131 -2.46 -3.89 -2.19
N TYR A 132 -1.80 -4.99 -1.87
CA TYR A 132 -2.38 -6.12 -1.13
C TYR A 132 -1.34 -6.74 -0.20
N SER A 133 -1.64 -6.84 1.09
CA SER A 133 -0.76 -7.56 2.04
C SER A 133 -0.91 -9.07 1.85
N GLN A 134 -0.01 -9.67 1.09
CA GLN A 134 -0.07 -11.09 0.72
C GLN A 134 0.46 -12.05 1.77
N ASP A 135 1.24 -11.55 2.74
CA ASP A 135 1.85 -12.36 3.80
C ASP A 135 1.12 -12.16 5.13
N LEU A 136 1.05 -10.92 5.62
CA LEU A 136 0.40 -10.59 6.88
C LEU A 136 -1.12 -10.51 6.74
N ASP A 137 -1.81 -11.19 7.65
CA ASP A 137 -3.26 -11.10 7.81
C ASP A 137 -3.62 -11.36 9.28
N TRP A 138 -3.83 -10.29 10.05
CA TRP A 138 -4.13 -10.37 11.47
C TRP A 138 -5.54 -10.90 11.75
N HIS A 139 -6.40 -10.99 10.73
CA HIS A 139 -7.71 -11.57 10.86
C HIS A 139 -7.72 -13.10 10.64
N ASP A 140 -6.78 -13.62 9.85
CA ASP A 140 -6.66 -15.05 9.58
C ASP A 140 -5.88 -15.79 10.69
N PRO A 141 -6.39 -16.92 11.22
CA PRO A 141 -5.68 -17.73 12.21
C PRO A 141 -4.27 -18.16 11.80
N ASN A 142 -4.01 -18.27 10.49
CA ASN A 142 -2.76 -18.68 9.89
C ASN A 142 -2.06 -17.57 9.12
N GLY A 143 -2.41 -16.30 9.38
CA GLY A 143 -1.70 -15.15 8.82
C GLY A 143 -0.19 -15.22 9.06
N GLY A 144 0.59 -14.74 8.09
CA GLY A 144 2.05 -14.77 8.14
C GLY A 144 2.66 -13.89 9.23
N GLY A 145 3.99 -13.96 9.37
CA GLY A 145 4.80 -13.19 10.32
C GLY A 145 5.29 -13.99 11.53
N TYR A 146 4.65 -15.11 11.85
CA TYR A 146 4.94 -15.94 13.04
C TYR A 146 6.35 -16.56 13.06
N LYS A 147 7.10 -16.48 11.94
CA LYS A 147 8.50 -16.95 11.85
C LYS A 147 9.54 -15.83 11.93
N SER A 148 9.10 -14.58 12.14
CA SER A 148 9.96 -13.39 12.00
C SER A 148 9.92 -12.45 13.22
N ASN A 149 9.34 -12.92 14.34
CA ASN A 149 9.21 -12.16 15.57
C ASN A 149 10.54 -11.94 16.33
N ASP A 150 11.66 -12.40 15.77
CA ASP A 150 13.01 -12.05 16.20
C ASP A 150 13.43 -10.64 15.76
N VAL A 151 12.71 -10.04 14.80
CA VAL A 151 12.90 -8.66 14.34
C VAL A 151 11.76 -7.78 14.85
N GLU A 152 12.10 -6.59 15.37
CA GLU A 152 11.13 -5.62 15.87
C GLU A 152 10.22 -5.06 14.75
N THR A 153 9.03 -4.60 15.15
CA THR A 153 8.00 -4.09 14.23
C THR A 153 7.50 -2.72 14.65
N ALA A 154 6.70 -2.07 13.81
CA ALA A 154 5.97 -0.87 14.19
C ALA A 154 4.77 -1.15 15.14
N GLY A 155 4.47 -2.42 15.41
CA GLY A 155 3.48 -2.89 16.38
C GLY A 155 4.13 -3.63 17.56
N THR A 156 3.69 -4.88 17.81
CA THR A 156 4.37 -5.81 18.72
C THR A 156 4.97 -7.00 17.98
N THR A 157 4.14 -7.75 17.25
CA THR A 157 4.52 -8.94 16.48
C THR A 157 4.06 -8.76 15.03
N TRP A 158 4.70 -9.48 14.11
CA TRP A 158 4.33 -9.45 12.70
C TRP A 158 2.98 -10.10 12.44
N ASP A 159 2.69 -11.18 13.16
CA ASP A 159 1.42 -11.89 13.15
C ASP A 159 0.49 -11.46 14.29
N ASN A 160 -0.78 -11.87 14.21
CA ASN A 160 -1.70 -11.79 15.35
C ASN A 160 -1.40 -12.95 16.31
N SER A 161 -0.59 -12.64 17.32
CA SER A 161 -0.15 -13.57 18.37
C SER A 161 -1.03 -13.51 19.63
N TRP A 162 -2.00 -12.59 19.69
CA TRP A 162 -2.89 -12.40 20.84
C TRP A 162 -4.22 -13.15 20.72
N ASP A 163 -4.84 -13.16 19.53
CA ASP A 163 -6.01 -13.99 19.24
C ASP A 163 -5.62 -15.42 18.86
N PHE A 164 -4.43 -15.59 18.25
CA PHE A 164 -3.92 -16.87 17.77
C PHE A 164 -2.52 -17.15 18.35
N PRO A 165 -2.40 -17.45 19.66
CA PRO A 165 -1.12 -17.52 20.36
C PRO A 165 -0.31 -18.80 20.12
N ASP A 166 -0.91 -19.84 19.54
CA ASP A 166 -0.25 -21.14 19.34
C ASP A 166 0.54 -21.17 18.02
N GLU A 167 1.75 -20.60 18.03
CA GLU A 167 2.61 -20.46 16.85
C GLU A 167 2.97 -21.80 16.19
N ASP A 168 3.15 -22.85 16.98
CA ASP A 168 3.53 -24.20 16.51
C ASP A 168 2.42 -24.86 15.68
N GLN A 169 1.18 -24.38 15.80
CA GLN A 169 0.04 -24.86 15.03
C GLN A 169 -0.27 -24.01 13.79
N LYS A 170 0.41 -22.86 13.59
CA LYS A 170 0.18 -22.01 12.42
C LYS A 170 0.72 -22.64 11.14
N ASN A 171 -0.12 -22.68 10.12
CA ASN A 171 0.26 -23.11 8.78
C ASN A 171 -0.22 -22.13 7.71
N PHE A 172 0.71 -21.31 7.23
CA PHE A 172 0.41 -20.26 6.26
C PHE A 172 -0.21 -20.77 4.95
N ASP A 173 0.02 -22.02 4.56
CA ASP A 173 -0.62 -22.61 3.36
C ASP A 173 -2.15 -22.52 3.44
N LEU A 174 -2.73 -22.65 4.64
CA LEU A 174 -4.17 -22.52 4.86
C LEU A 174 -4.66 -21.09 4.59
N CYS A 175 -3.97 -20.07 5.08
CA CYS A 175 -4.29 -18.67 4.79
C CYS A 175 -4.11 -18.37 3.29
N PHE A 176 -3.02 -18.88 2.72
CA PHE A 176 -2.69 -18.69 1.32
C PHE A 176 -3.77 -19.22 0.38
N ASP A 177 -4.17 -20.48 0.56
CA ASP A 177 -5.11 -21.17 -0.31
C ASP A 177 -6.56 -20.69 -0.14
N ASN A 178 -6.95 -20.32 1.09
CA ASN A 178 -8.35 -20.00 1.41
C ASN A 178 -8.67 -18.49 1.37
N LYS A 179 -7.68 -17.62 1.56
CA LYS A 179 -7.88 -16.16 1.58
C LYS A 179 -6.98 -15.42 0.60
N ILE A 180 -5.66 -15.55 0.71
CA ILE A 180 -4.71 -14.73 -0.05
C ILE A 180 -4.87 -14.90 -1.57
N LEU A 181 -4.68 -16.11 -2.09
CA LEU A 181 -4.73 -16.34 -3.53
C LEU A 181 -6.13 -16.09 -4.11
N PRO A 182 -7.24 -16.53 -3.46
CA PRO A 182 -8.58 -16.18 -3.91
C PRO A 182 -8.84 -14.67 -3.97
N GLN A 183 -8.44 -13.90 -2.95
CA GLN A 183 -8.61 -12.44 -2.94
C GLN A 183 -7.77 -11.74 -4.01
N ILE A 184 -6.52 -12.19 -4.25
CA ILE A 184 -5.69 -11.67 -5.34
C ILE A 184 -6.38 -11.90 -6.69
N LYS A 185 -7.01 -13.07 -6.91
CA LYS A 185 -7.79 -13.32 -8.13
C LYS A 185 -8.99 -12.39 -8.26
N GLU A 186 -9.70 -12.09 -7.17
CA GLU A 186 -10.83 -11.15 -7.19
C GLU A 186 -10.40 -9.75 -7.62
N ILE A 187 -9.37 -9.19 -6.98
CA ILE A 187 -8.93 -7.82 -7.26
C ILE A 187 -8.29 -7.68 -8.64
N MET A 188 -7.64 -8.73 -9.16
CA MET A 188 -7.07 -8.74 -10.50
C MET A 188 -8.10 -9.05 -11.60
N SER A 189 -9.35 -9.37 -11.26
CA SER A 189 -10.39 -9.70 -12.25
C SER A 189 -11.52 -8.65 -12.34
N ASN A 190 -11.79 -7.92 -11.26
CA ASN A 190 -13.04 -7.16 -11.14
C ASN A 190 -12.90 -5.64 -11.38
N TYR A 191 -11.69 -5.09 -11.38
CA TYR A 191 -11.46 -3.62 -11.37
C TYR A 191 -10.81 -3.06 -12.64
N GLY A 192 -10.95 -3.77 -13.77
CA GLY A 192 -10.41 -3.37 -15.06
C GLY A 192 -8.91 -3.64 -15.20
N ASP A 193 -8.21 -2.81 -15.99
CA ASP A 193 -6.78 -2.96 -16.23
C ASP A 193 -5.97 -2.44 -15.02
N ILE A 194 -5.20 -3.33 -14.40
CA ILE A 194 -4.32 -3.00 -13.29
C ILE A 194 -2.90 -2.76 -13.81
N ALA A 195 -2.40 -1.53 -13.64
CA ALA A 195 -1.09 -1.14 -14.14
C ALA A 195 0.05 -1.55 -13.20
N THR A 196 -0.18 -1.46 -11.89
CA THR A 196 0.84 -1.82 -10.88
C THR A 196 0.24 -2.69 -9.77
N ALA A 197 0.99 -3.72 -9.37
CA ALA A 197 0.69 -4.59 -8.24
C ALA A 197 1.74 -4.39 -7.15
N TRP A 198 1.29 -3.92 -6.00
CA TRP A 198 2.09 -3.61 -4.83
C TRP A 198 1.86 -4.66 -3.75
N PHE A 199 2.80 -5.58 -3.63
CA PHE A 199 2.87 -6.55 -2.55
C PHE A 199 3.80 -6.03 -1.45
N ASP A 200 3.80 -6.68 -0.29
CA ASP A 200 4.52 -6.20 0.89
C ASP A 200 5.28 -7.32 1.64
N VAL A 201 6.11 -6.94 2.61
CA VAL A 201 6.87 -7.78 3.57
C VAL A 201 6.76 -9.32 3.40
N PRO A 202 7.49 -9.93 2.44
CA PRO A 202 7.42 -11.37 2.18
C PRO A 202 8.29 -12.13 3.20
N MET A 203 7.72 -12.44 4.36
CA MET A 203 8.42 -13.06 5.50
C MET A 203 8.17 -14.55 5.64
N THR A 204 6.93 -14.97 5.36
CA THR A 204 6.46 -16.36 5.51
C THR A 204 6.32 -17.05 4.15
N LEU A 205 6.05 -16.25 3.12
CA LEU A 205 5.75 -16.71 1.77
C LEU A 205 6.86 -17.62 1.21
N ALA A 206 6.52 -18.86 0.89
CA ALA A 206 7.42 -19.77 0.20
C ALA A 206 7.67 -19.33 -1.25
N GLU A 207 8.80 -19.72 -1.84
CA GLU A 207 9.12 -19.39 -3.24
C GLU A 207 8.01 -19.83 -4.21
N ALA A 208 7.44 -21.03 -4.01
CA ALA A 208 6.34 -21.53 -4.83
C ALA A 208 5.07 -20.68 -4.71
N GLN A 209 4.81 -20.09 -3.54
CA GLN A 209 3.67 -19.18 -3.31
C GLN A 209 3.91 -17.83 -3.99
N SER A 210 5.12 -17.25 -3.91
CA SER A 210 5.49 -16.06 -4.70
C SER A 210 5.31 -16.31 -6.20
N GLN A 211 5.78 -17.46 -6.69
CA GLN A 211 5.65 -17.84 -8.10
C GLN A 211 4.17 -17.99 -8.51
N THR A 212 3.35 -18.59 -7.66
CA THR A 212 1.91 -18.74 -7.90
C THR A 212 1.19 -17.39 -7.98
N ILE A 213 1.50 -16.45 -7.08
CA ILE A 213 0.96 -15.08 -7.16
C ILE A 213 1.43 -14.40 -8.46
N TYR A 214 2.72 -14.48 -8.77
CA TYR A 214 3.29 -13.88 -9.98
C TYR A 214 2.59 -14.39 -11.25
N ASP A 215 2.45 -15.72 -11.40
CA ASP A 215 1.80 -16.33 -12.55
C ASP A 215 0.31 -15.97 -12.63
N THR A 216 -0.38 -15.88 -11.48
CA THR A 216 -1.78 -15.46 -11.40
C THR A 216 -1.96 -14.01 -11.89
N VAL A 217 -1.09 -13.09 -11.45
CA VAL A 217 -1.13 -11.69 -11.92
C VAL A 217 -0.81 -11.63 -13.41
N ARG A 218 0.14 -12.44 -13.91
CA ARG A 218 0.48 -12.48 -15.34
C ARG A 218 -0.65 -12.99 -16.22
N GLU A 219 -1.39 -14.00 -15.75
CA GLU A 219 -2.53 -14.55 -16.48
C GLU A 219 -3.69 -13.55 -16.55
N LEU A 220 -4.06 -12.97 -15.40
CA LEU A 220 -5.22 -12.10 -15.28
C LEU A 220 -4.95 -10.67 -15.77
N GLN A 221 -3.72 -10.19 -15.58
CA GLN A 221 -3.31 -8.81 -15.88
C GLN A 221 -1.94 -8.81 -16.60
N PRO A 222 -1.89 -9.21 -17.89
CA PRO A 222 -0.63 -9.41 -18.62
C PRO A 222 0.28 -8.17 -18.73
N ASN A 223 -0.27 -6.97 -18.56
CA ASN A 223 0.47 -5.72 -18.60
C ASN A 223 0.79 -5.14 -17.21
N CYS A 224 0.34 -5.78 -16.12
CA CYS A 224 0.59 -5.31 -14.75
C CYS A 224 2.07 -5.44 -14.40
N LEU A 225 2.64 -4.37 -13.83
CA LEU A 225 4.00 -4.35 -13.31
C LEU A 225 3.98 -4.70 -11.82
N ILE A 226 4.74 -5.70 -11.41
CA ILE A 226 4.78 -6.21 -10.04
C ILE A 226 5.98 -5.59 -9.30
N ASN A 227 5.78 -5.12 -8.06
CA ASN A 227 6.86 -4.57 -7.24
C ASN A 227 7.79 -5.66 -6.69
N SER A 228 9.02 -5.28 -6.31
CA SER A 228 10.02 -6.22 -5.79
C SER A 228 9.72 -6.81 -4.42
N ARG A 229 8.70 -6.33 -3.70
CA ARG A 229 8.33 -6.84 -2.38
C ARG A 229 7.35 -8.03 -2.43
N LEU A 230 7.02 -8.56 -3.61
CA LEU A 230 6.37 -9.88 -3.69
C LEU A 230 7.26 -11.00 -3.11
N GLY A 231 8.57 -10.80 -3.13
CA GLY A 231 9.56 -11.74 -2.59
C GLY A 231 10.07 -12.74 -3.62
N ASN A 232 11.13 -13.44 -3.24
CA ASN A 232 11.71 -14.58 -3.96
C ASN A 232 12.03 -14.28 -5.44
N GLY A 233 12.38 -13.03 -5.76
CA GLY A 233 12.83 -12.61 -7.09
C GLY A 233 11.73 -12.45 -8.15
N LYS A 234 10.45 -12.33 -7.76
CA LYS A 234 9.31 -12.28 -8.71
C LYS A 234 8.76 -10.87 -8.89
N TYR A 235 9.33 -10.07 -9.79
CA TYR A 235 8.91 -8.67 -9.99
C TYR A 235 9.31 -8.08 -11.36
N ASP A 236 8.79 -6.88 -11.64
CA ASP A 236 9.13 -6.05 -12.81
C ASP A 236 9.86 -4.76 -12.45
N PHE A 237 9.51 -4.17 -11.30
CA PHE A 237 10.12 -2.92 -10.82
C PHE A 237 10.56 -3.05 -9.36
N VAL A 238 11.62 -2.33 -9.02
CA VAL A 238 12.18 -2.34 -7.67
C VAL A 238 11.52 -1.25 -6.85
N SER A 239 10.85 -1.64 -5.77
CA SER A 239 10.49 -0.72 -4.69
C SER A 239 11.70 -0.55 -3.80
N LEU A 240 12.14 0.69 -3.63
CA LEU A 240 13.07 1.04 -2.56
C LEU A 240 12.35 1.01 -1.20
N GLY A 241 13.10 1.11 -0.12
CA GLY A 241 12.53 1.16 1.23
C GLY A 241 11.67 2.38 1.45
N ASP A 242 10.91 2.33 2.53
CA ASP A 242 9.95 3.38 2.90
C ASP A 242 10.68 4.71 3.12
N ASN A 243 10.30 5.73 2.36
CA ASN A 243 10.95 7.05 2.36
C ASN A 243 12.45 7.01 1.98
N GLU A 244 12.95 5.94 1.35
CA GLU A 244 14.35 5.83 0.95
C GLU A 244 14.66 6.69 -0.29
N ILE A 245 15.52 7.68 -0.09
CA ILE A 245 16.03 8.56 -1.13
C ILE A 245 17.52 8.23 -1.36
N PRO A 246 17.88 7.59 -2.49
CA PRO A 246 19.27 7.23 -2.80
C PRO A 246 20.19 8.45 -2.80
N LYS A 247 21.42 8.32 -2.28
CA LYS A 247 22.36 9.45 -2.25
C LYS A 247 23.16 9.55 -3.55
N ASN A 248 23.48 8.42 -4.17
CA ASN A 248 24.30 8.34 -5.37
C ASN A 248 23.77 7.24 -6.31
N LYS A 249 24.25 7.22 -7.56
CA LYS A 249 23.83 6.22 -8.57
C LYS A 249 24.51 4.86 -8.41
N GLU A 250 25.63 4.78 -7.68
CA GLU A 250 26.34 3.51 -7.46
C GLU A 250 25.51 2.54 -6.64
N ASP A 251 24.68 3.08 -5.73
CA ASP A 251 23.69 2.34 -4.96
C ASP A 251 22.79 1.47 -5.88
N MET A 252 22.51 1.91 -7.12
CA MET A 252 21.66 1.21 -8.10
C MET A 252 22.29 -0.06 -8.70
N ASN A 253 23.60 -0.26 -8.54
CA ASN A 253 24.35 -1.36 -9.15
C ASN A 253 24.56 -2.56 -8.21
N LYS A 254 23.86 -2.61 -7.07
CA LYS A 254 23.96 -3.71 -6.10
C LYS A 254 23.46 -5.03 -6.73
N THR A 255 24.33 -6.04 -6.78
CA THR A 255 24.00 -7.37 -7.38
C THR A 255 23.93 -8.51 -6.39
N ASP A 256 24.57 -8.38 -5.22
CA ASP A 256 24.46 -9.33 -4.11
C ASP A 256 23.37 -8.83 -3.15
N VAL A 257 22.16 -9.37 -3.30
CA VAL A 257 20.97 -8.89 -2.59
C VAL A 257 20.14 -10.07 -2.09
N ASP A 258 19.51 -9.87 -0.94
CA ASP A 258 18.38 -10.68 -0.52
C ASP A 258 17.12 -10.16 -1.25
N TYR A 259 16.42 -11.05 -1.94
CA TYR A 259 15.21 -10.70 -2.67
C TYR A 259 13.99 -10.53 -1.76
N ASN A 260 14.08 -10.90 -0.48
CA ASN A 260 13.05 -10.69 0.53
C ASN A 260 13.30 -9.44 1.39
N GLU A 261 14.48 -8.81 1.31
CA GLU A 261 14.70 -7.49 1.92
C GLU A 261 13.69 -6.46 1.36
N ILE A 262 13.05 -5.68 2.23
CA ILE A 262 12.08 -4.65 1.81
C ILE A 262 12.72 -3.29 1.48
N THR A 263 13.99 -3.14 1.81
CA THR A 263 14.80 -1.92 1.64
C THR A 263 15.83 -2.06 0.52
N GLY A 264 16.38 -0.92 0.10
CA GLY A 264 17.54 -0.85 -0.77
C GLY A 264 17.31 -1.32 -2.21
N PHE A 265 18.40 -1.23 -2.99
CA PHE A 265 18.40 -1.60 -4.39
C PHE A 265 18.47 -3.11 -4.60
N LYS A 266 17.80 -3.54 -5.67
CA LYS A 266 17.84 -4.89 -6.23
C LYS A 266 18.11 -4.80 -7.73
N PRO A 267 18.62 -5.87 -8.37
CA PRO A 267 18.77 -5.90 -9.83
C PRO A 267 17.44 -5.58 -10.53
N SER A 268 17.41 -4.58 -11.41
CA SER A 268 16.23 -4.22 -12.19
C SER A 268 16.51 -4.38 -13.68
N PRO A 269 16.28 -5.57 -14.27
CA PRO A 269 16.57 -5.83 -15.69
C PRO A 269 15.83 -4.88 -16.65
N LEU A 270 14.66 -4.39 -16.23
CA LEU A 270 13.86 -3.43 -16.99
C LEU A 270 14.27 -1.97 -16.72
N GLY A 271 15.10 -1.72 -15.70
CA GLY A 271 15.49 -0.38 -15.25
C GLY A 271 14.28 0.41 -14.72
N LEU A 272 13.40 -0.25 -13.97
CA LEU A 272 12.21 0.33 -13.37
C LEU A 272 12.40 0.40 -11.84
N TYR A 273 12.17 1.59 -11.28
CA TYR A 273 12.37 1.88 -9.87
C TYR A 273 11.26 2.80 -9.35
N GLU A 274 10.89 2.60 -8.09
CA GLU A 274 9.94 3.44 -7.38
C GLU A 274 10.34 3.56 -5.90
N THR A 275 10.24 4.77 -5.34
CA THR A 275 10.27 4.98 -3.90
C THR A 275 8.88 5.37 -3.46
N ALA A 276 8.32 4.62 -2.49
CA ALA A 276 7.14 5.05 -1.78
C ALA A 276 7.53 5.92 -0.58
N GLY A 277 6.74 6.94 -0.27
CA GLY A 277 6.88 7.73 0.95
C GLY A 277 5.58 8.42 1.35
N THR A 278 5.51 8.95 2.57
CA THR A 278 4.31 9.62 3.09
C THR A 278 4.59 11.09 3.43
N ILE A 279 3.53 11.92 3.42
CA ILE A 279 3.65 13.37 3.60
C ILE A 279 4.00 13.71 5.05
N ASN A 280 3.30 13.13 6.01
CA ASN A 280 3.71 13.11 7.43
C ASN A 280 4.59 11.88 7.68
N ASP A 281 4.60 11.32 8.90
CA ASP A 281 5.44 10.17 9.24
C ASP A 281 4.66 8.83 9.27
N SER A 282 3.32 8.90 9.20
CA SER A 282 2.42 7.73 9.14
C SER A 282 1.90 7.43 7.73
N TRP A 283 1.69 6.15 7.42
CA TRP A 283 0.99 5.76 6.18
C TRP A 283 -0.52 5.89 6.36
N GLY A 284 -1.09 5.23 7.37
CA GLY A 284 -2.47 5.42 7.79
C GLY A 284 -2.69 6.79 8.44
N PHE A 285 -3.94 7.25 8.48
CA PHE A 285 -4.26 8.53 9.12
C PHE A 285 -3.92 8.49 10.63
N SER A 286 -3.17 9.50 11.09
CA SER A 286 -2.90 9.75 12.51
C SER A 286 -3.28 11.20 12.83
N TYR A 287 -4.14 11.42 13.83
CA TYR A 287 -4.57 12.78 14.17
C TYR A 287 -3.47 13.56 14.89
N HIS A 288 -2.62 12.89 15.67
CA HIS A 288 -1.58 13.55 16.47
C HIS A 288 -0.33 13.84 15.63
N ASP A 289 -0.12 13.12 14.51
CA ASP A 289 1.00 13.34 13.60
C ASP A 289 0.73 14.55 12.68
N GLN A 290 1.28 15.69 13.08
CA GLN A 290 1.23 16.94 12.34
C GLN A 290 2.58 17.27 11.67
N ASN A 291 3.48 16.30 11.52
CA ASN A 291 4.82 16.51 10.94
C ASN A 291 4.80 16.50 9.40
N TRP A 292 3.97 17.35 8.81
CA TRP A 292 3.80 17.42 7.36
C TRP A 292 5.05 17.95 6.66
N LYS A 293 5.68 17.11 5.81
CA LYS A 293 6.79 17.52 4.95
C LYS A 293 6.37 18.75 4.13
N THR A 294 7.21 19.78 4.19
CA THR A 294 6.92 21.06 3.52
C THR A 294 6.80 20.88 2.00
N PRO A 295 6.09 21.78 1.29
CA PRO A 295 6.00 21.77 -0.17
C PRO A 295 7.37 21.66 -0.86
N ARG A 296 8.36 22.39 -0.34
CA ARG A 296 9.74 22.38 -0.87
C ARG A 296 10.42 21.03 -0.67
N THR A 297 10.18 20.35 0.45
CA THR A 297 10.71 19.00 0.70
C THR A 297 10.12 18.02 -0.31
N LEU A 298 8.79 18.02 -0.46
CA LEU A 298 8.09 17.14 -1.41
C LEU A 298 8.60 17.34 -2.84
N TYR A 299 8.67 18.60 -3.30
CA TYR A 299 9.19 18.94 -4.62
C TYR A 299 10.65 18.49 -4.80
N ARG A 300 11.54 18.77 -3.84
CA ARG A 300 12.96 18.42 -3.97
C ARG A 300 13.19 16.92 -3.97
N TYR A 301 12.46 16.16 -3.15
CA TYR A 301 12.53 14.69 -3.17
C TYR A 301 12.03 14.14 -4.49
N LYS A 302 10.89 14.63 -4.99
CA LYS A 302 10.38 14.28 -6.32
C LYS A 302 11.42 14.55 -7.41
N GLN A 303 12.02 15.73 -7.44
CA GLN A 303 13.03 16.09 -8.44
C GLN A 303 14.24 15.15 -8.37
N HIS A 304 14.77 14.93 -7.16
CA HIS A 304 15.93 14.08 -6.95
C HIS A 304 15.68 12.63 -7.41
N LEU A 305 14.55 12.04 -7.04
CA LEU A 305 14.16 10.70 -7.49
C LEU A 305 14.01 10.65 -9.02
N ASN A 306 13.34 11.65 -9.61
CA ASN A 306 13.13 11.72 -11.05
C ASN A 306 14.44 11.86 -11.85
N ASP A 307 15.42 12.60 -11.33
CA ASP A 307 16.76 12.76 -11.94
C ASP A 307 17.55 11.44 -11.94
N PHE A 308 17.18 10.53 -11.03
CA PHE A 308 17.74 9.18 -10.92
C PHE A 308 16.91 8.14 -11.69
N GLY A 309 15.81 8.55 -12.35
CA GLY A 309 14.91 7.64 -13.06
C GLY A 309 14.04 6.79 -12.14
N ILE A 310 13.74 7.30 -10.94
CA ILE A 310 12.93 6.64 -9.91
C ILE A 310 11.58 7.36 -9.82
N ASN A 311 10.49 6.60 -9.90
CA ASN A 311 9.15 7.15 -9.67
C ASN A 311 8.96 7.47 -8.18
N TYR A 312 8.32 8.59 -7.87
CA TYR A 312 7.92 8.89 -6.49
C TYR A 312 6.43 8.55 -6.29
N LEU A 313 6.16 7.55 -5.46
CA LEU A 313 4.81 7.17 -5.05
C LEU A 313 4.51 7.81 -3.69
N LEU A 314 3.68 8.86 -3.68
CA LEU A 314 3.46 9.68 -2.48
C LEU A 314 2.10 9.35 -1.84
N ASN A 315 2.14 8.90 -0.59
CA ASN A 315 1.00 8.46 0.18
C ASN A 315 0.15 9.59 0.77
N VAL A 316 -1.16 9.32 0.80
CA VAL A 316 -2.17 10.04 1.58
C VAL A 316 -2.91 9.01 2.45
N GLY A 317 -2.86 9.19 3.77
CA GLY A 317 -3.74 8.50 4.71
C GLY A 317 -5.09 9.21 4.79
N LEU A 318 -6.16 8.60 4.27
CA LEU A 318 -7.50 9.20 4.32
C LEU A 318 -8.06 9.17 5.74
N ASP A 319 -8.77 10.22 6.12
CA ASP A 319 -9.33 10.36 7.46
C ASP A 319 -10.61 9.50 7.67
N PRO A 320 -11.20 9.46 8.89
CA PRO A 320 -12.42 8.70 9.17
C PRO A 320 -13.63 9.03 8.29
N LEU A 321 -13.66 10.23 7.70
CA LEU A 321 -14.74 10.70 6.83
C LEU A 321 -14.45 10.46 5.33
N GLY A 322 -13.30 9.88 5.00
CA GLY A 322 -12.86 9.62 3.63
C GLY A 322 -12.27 10.83 2.92
N ARG A 323 -11.67 11.76 3.68
CA ARG A 323 -11.10 13.00 3.17
C ARG A 323 -9.57 12.88 3.09
N VAL A 324 -9.00 13.57 2.09
CA VAL A 324 -7.58 13.95 2.13
C VAL A 324 -7.41 14.94 3.27
N PRO A 325 -6.46 14.74 4.21
CA PRO A 325 -6.19 15.73 5.26
C PRO A 325 -5.85 17.09 4.64
N MET A 326 -6.37 18.17 5.23
CA MET A 326 -6.23 19.52 4.68
C MET A 326 -4.76 19.89 4.39
N MET A 327 -3.85 19.61 5.34
CA MET A 327 -2.43 19.88 5.18
C MET A 327 -1.76 19.02 4.09
N ALA A 328 -2.24 17.79 3.87
CA ALA A 328 -1.77 16.95 2.78
C ALA A 328 -2.15 17.57 1.42
N GLU A 329 -3.39 17.99 1.26
CA GLU A 329 -3.87 18.67 0.04
C GLU A 329 -3.12 19.98 -0.22
N GLU A 330 -3.00 20.85 0.79
CA GLU A 330 -2.27 22.13 0.67
C GLU A 330 -0.81 21.91 0.27
N ASN A 331 -0.11 20.96 0.92
CA ASN A 331 1.30 20.73 0.65
C ASN A 331 1.53 20.09 -0.74
N LEU A 332 0.64 19.20 -1.19
CA LEU A 332 0.68 18.62 -2.54
C LEU A 332 0.50 19.69 -3.62
N LEU A 333 -0.50 20.57 -3.47
CA LEU A 333 -0.77 21.64 -4.42
C LEU A 333 0.35 22.68 -4.44
N ALA A 334 0.86 23.06 -3.28
CA ALA A 334 1.98 23.99 -3.19
C ALA A 334 3.29 23.40 -3.74
N ALA A 335 3.54 22.09 -3.56
CA ALA A 335 4.70 21.42 -4.15
C ALA A 335 4.60 21.42 -5.68
N LYS A 336 3.39 21.20 -6.22
CA LYS A 336 3.13 21.30 -7.66
C LYS A 336 3.37 22.72 -8.18
N ALA A 337 2.94 23.75 -7.45
CA ALA A 337 3.19 25.14 -7.84
C ALA A 337 4.70 25.46 -7.90
N LEU A 338 5.50 24.98 -6.94
CA LEU A 338 6.96 25.13 -6.97
C LEU A 338 7.60 24.39 -8.16
N GLU A 339 7.11 23.19 -8.48
CA GLU A 339 7.57 22.45 -9.66
C GLU A 339 7.24 23.19 -10.96
N ASP A 340 6.02 23.72 -11.10
CA ASP A 340 5.59 24.43 -12.30
C ASP A 340 6.33 25.76 -12.45
N GLU A 341 6.71 26.42 -11.34
CA GLU A 341 7.57 27.60 -11.35
C GLU A 341 9.00 27.25 -11.79
N ALA A 342 9.58 26.16 -11.29
CA ALA A 342 10.95 25.76 -11.61
C ALA A 342 11.14 25.26 -13.06
N ASN A 343 10.06 24.81 -13.72
CA ASN A 343 10.07 24.34 -15.10
C ASN A 343 9.70 25.41 -16.16
N ARG A 344 9.36 26.63 -15.72
CA ARG A 344 9.15 27.80 -16.60
C ARG A 344 10.48 28.50 -16.88
#